data_AF-A0A535EW53-F1
#
_entry.id   AF-A0A535EW53-F1
#
_cell.length_a   1.000
_cell.length_b   1.000
_cell.length_c   1.000
_cell.angle_alpha   90.00
_cell.angle_beta   90.00
_cell.angle_gamma   90.00
#
_symmetry.space_group_name_H-M   'P 1'
#
loop_
_entity.id
_entity.type
_entity.pdbx_description
1 polymer ?
#
loop_
_entity_poly.entity_id
_entity_poly.type
_entity_poly.pdbx_seq_one_letter_code
_entity_poly.pdbx_strand_id
1 'polypeptide(L)'
;MATNGDFSSSLNTKETLSVATGQRNVDAERKDVPQRATDIPATTGWRQWYLAFTSILPIYVAVHVAFVITTVFSVLFILPDFSRRSMPLVTLGQAWDHWDTKGYLAIAMHGYDTLPKIGFFPLYSMVIKCILLLIHNPLLAGAIVSNLAGLVLLVVLYRLVQEDFGHVRAYRTVLYLSLFPAAFFLAAAYSESLFLCLSVLAFYSLRRGRWWLAGLFGFLACLTRLAGILMLLPFFYEYLRQHHFSIKAIRFDILSSLLLPAGIGLFALYCYFRFSDPLAFAHVQQAFWGHQLHVPGYLFCTVPVFSASKPFVTALI
;
A
#
# COMPACT_ATOMS: atom_id res chain seq x y z
N MET A 1 63.31 -49.45 62.57
CA MET A 1 63.42 -48.96 61.18
C MET A 1 62.10 -48.27 60.86
N ALA A 2 62.01 -46.94 61.05
CA ALA A 2 62.14 -45.89 60.01
C ALA A 2 60.89 -45.85 59.08
N THR A 3 60.20 -44.75 58.73
CA THR A 3 60.09 -43.31 59.09
C THR A 3 59.01 -42.72 58.14
N ASN A 4 58.48 -41.53 58.46
CA ASN A 4 57.69 -40.59 57.61
C ASN A 4 56.17 -40.86 57.53
N GLY A 5 55.27 -39.89 57.64
CA GLY A 5 55.35 -38.42 57.72
C GLY A 5 54.02 -37.83 57.25
N ASP A 6 53.46 -36.88 58.01
CA ASP A 6 52.26 -36.09 57.72
C ASP A 6 52.28 -35.43 56.32
N PHE A 7 51.10 -35.28 55.68
CA PHE A 7 50.60 -34.06 55.01
C PHE A 7 49.36 -34.37 54.14
N SER A 8 48.18 -33.82 54.47
CA SER A 8 47.20 -33.24 53.52
C SER A 8 45.81 -33.01 54.16
N SER A 9 45.71 -31.99 55.01
CA SER A 9 44.48 -31.22 55.13
C SER A 9 44.84 -29.78 54.80
N SER A 10 44.19 -29.15 53.80
CA SER A 10 44.08 -27.68 53.59
C SER A 10 43.82 -27.20 52.15
N LEU A 11 43.50 -28.06 51.17
CA LEU A 11 43.35 -27.57 49.78
C LEU A 11 41.92 -27.22 49.32
N ASN A 12 40.86 -27.42 50.12
CA ASN A 12 39.49 -27.32 49.59
C ASN A 12 38.64 -26.11 50.08
N THR A 13 39.24 -25.15 50.79
CA THR A 13 38.48 -24.02 51.38
C THR A 13 38.74 -22.67 50.70
N LYS A 14 39.75 -22.55 49.82
CA LYS A 14 40.07 -21.28 49.15
C LYS A 14 39.38 -21.10 47.79
N GLU A 15 39.01 -22.17 47.09
CA GLU A 15 38.33 -22.05 45.79
C GLU A 15 36.85 -21.72 45.90
N THR A 16 36.16 -22.19 46.95
CA THR A 16 34.73 -21.90 47.18
C THR A 16 34.47 -20.44 47.56
N LEU A 17 35.41 -19.78 48.23
CA LEU A 17 35.30 -18.36 48.59
C LEU A 17 35.57 -17.40 47.41
N SER A 18 36.40 -17.80 46.44
CA SER A 18 36.67 -16.98 45.25
C SER A 18 35.47 -16.96 44.29
N VAL A 19 34.80 -18.10 44.10
CA VAL A 19 33.61 -18.21 43.23
C VAL A 19 32.41 -17.45 43.82
N ALA A 20 32.20 -17.52 45.14
CA ALA A 20 31.11 -16.79 45.81
C ALA A 20 31.29 -15.26 45.79
N THR A 21 32.54 -14.78 45.77
CA THR A 21 32.85 -13.34 45.73
C THR A 21 32.74 -12.79 44.30
N GLY A 22 33.08 -13.59 43.29
CA GLY A 22 32.86 -13.24 41.88
C GLY A 22 31.38 -13.11 41.51
N GLN A 23 30.52 -14.01 42.01
CA GLN A 23 29.08 -13.96 41.74
C GLN A 23 28.36 -12.79 42.43
N ARG A 24 28.76 -12.42 43.66
CA ARG A 24 28.20 -11.23 44.33
C ARG A 24 28.48 -9.93 43.60
N ASN A 25 29.62 -9.81 42.91
CA ASN A 25 29.94 -8.62 42.12
C ASN A 25 29.15 -8.57 40.81
N VAL A 26 28.91 -9.72 40.16
CA VAL A 26 28.07 -9.77 38.94
C VAL A 26 26.61 -9.44 39.26
N ASP A 27 26.11 -9.83 40.43
CA ASP A 27 24.73 -9.53 40.86
C ASP A 27 24.56 -8.07 41.33
N ALA A 28 25.63 -7.43 41.82
CA ALA A 28 25.62 -6.01 42.20
C ALA A 28 25.66 -5.09 40.96
N GLU A 29 26.43 -5.46 39.94
CA GLU A 29 26.57 -4.69 38.69
C GLU A 29 25.34 -4.83 37.76
N ARG A 30 24.50 -5.86 37.98
CA ARG A 30 23.24 -6.06 37.25
C ARG A 30 22.09 -5.13 37.70
N LYS A 31 22.27 -4.37 38.79
CA LYS A 31 21.24 -3.46 39.31
C LYS A 31 21.23 -2.05 38.71
N ASP A 32 22.26 -1.68 37.95
CA ASP A 32 22.42 -0.31 37.41
C ASP A 32 22.25 -0.20 35.89
N VAL A 33 21.57 -1.17 35.26
CA VAL A 33 21.02 -0.92 33.92
C VAL A 33 19.87 0.07 34.11
N PRO A 34 19.95 1.32 33.61
CA PRO A 34 18.82 2.23 33.68
C PRO A 34 17.65 1.52 33.01
N GLN A 35 16.64 1.16 33.81
CA GLN A 35 15.36 0.69 33.33
C GLN A 35 14.93 1.70 32.28
N ARG A 36 14.92 1.25 31.04
CA ARG A 36 14.56 2.06 29.88
C ARG A 36 13.20 2.65 30.21
N ALA A 37 13.18 3.96 30.49
CA ALA A 37 11.95 4.71 30.68
C ALA A 37 11.20 4.70 29.34
N THR A 38 10.43 3.65 29.12
CA THR A 38 9.42 3.58 28.07
C THR A 38 8.08 3.18 28.68
N ASP A 39 7.78 3.73 29.86
CA ASP A 39 6.40 4.03 30.20
C ASP A 39 6.03 5.31 29.44
N ILE A 40 5.95 5.21 28.10
CA ILE A 40 5.15 6.17 27.35
C ILE A 40 3.73 5.82 27.74
N PRO A 41 3.01 6.67 28.50
CA PRO A 41 1.63 6.38 28.88
C PRO A 41 0.86 6.04 27.61
N ALA A 42 0.07 4.97 27.65
CA ALA A 42 -0.75 4.50 26.53
C ALA A 42 -1.53 5.69 25.96
N THR A 43 -0.95 6.34 24.96
CA THR A 43 -1.49 7.58 24.42
C THR A 43 -2.80 7.18 23.78
N THR A 44 -3.90 7.76 24.28
CA THR A 44 -5.25 7.60 23.72
C THR A 44 -5.18 7.53 22.21
N GLY A 45 -5.74 6.48 21.60
CA GLY A 45 -5.49 6.14 20.19
C GLY A 45 -5.63 7.32 19.23
N TRP A 46 -6.56 8.24 19.48
CA TRP A 46 -6.76 9.45 18.68
C TRP A 46 -5.51 10.35 18.61
N ARG A 47 -4.74 10.47 19.70
CA ARG A 47 -3.54 11.32 19.76
C ARG A 47 -2.44 10.77 18.86
N GLN A 48 -2.35 9.44 18.75
CA GLN A 48 -1.39 8.80 17.85
C GLN A 48 -1.74 9.04 16.38
N TRP A 49 -3.03 8.99 16.03
CA TRP A 49 -3.51 9.34 14.68
C TRP A 49 -3.29 10.81 14.35
N TYR A 50 -3.54 11.71 15.31
CA TYR A 50 -3.27 13.14 15.16
C TYR A 50 -1.78 13.40 14.91
N LEU A 51 -0.89 12.79 15.70
CA LEU A 51 0.56 12.92 15.53
C LEU A 51 1.05 12.38 14.18
N ALA A 52 0.50 11.25 13.72
CA ALA A 52 0.79 10.71 12.40
C ALA A 52 0.35 11.71 11.31
N PHE A 53 -0.89 12.21 11.38
CA PHE A 53 -1.41 13.20 10.45
C PHE A 53 -0.54 14.47 10.39
N THR A 54 -0.20 15.05 11.54
CA THR A 54 0.64 16.25 11.59
C THR A 54 2.05 16.02 11.06
N SER A 55 2.58 14.80 11.19
CA SER A 55 3.91 14.45 10.66
C SER A 55 3.91 14.32 9.13
N ILE A 56 2.77 13.94 8.55
CA ILE A 56 2.64 13.67 7.11
C ILE A 56 2.18 14.90 6.34
N LEU A 57 1.36 15.75 6.96
CA LEU A 57 0.78 16.92 6.32
C LEU A 57 1.82 17.79 5.60
N PRO A 58 3.03 18.07 6.15
CA PRO A 58 4.05 18.84 5.45
C PRO A 58 4.56 18.15 4.18
N ILE A 59 4.78 16.83 4.22
CA ILE A 59 5.19 16.05 3.04
C ILE A 59 4.08 16.10 1.98
N TYR A 60 2.85 15.83 2.39
CA TYR A 60 1.70 15.84 1.50
C TYR A 60 1.56 17.19 0.80
N VAL A 61 1.56 18.30 1.56
CA VAL A 61 1.46 19.65 1.00
C VAL A 61 2.64 19.96 0.08
N ALA A 62 3.89 19.64 0.48
CA ALA A 62 5.07 19.91 -0.33
C ALA A 62 5.02 19.18 -1.69
N VAL A 63 4.59 17.92 -1.71
CA VAL A 63 4.44 17.15 -2.96
C VAL A 63 3.34 17.74 -3.86
N HIS A 64 2.22 18.18 -3.29
CA HIS A 64 1.15 18.81 -4.08
C HIS A 64 1.57 20.17 -4.61
N VAL A 65 2.30 20.97 -3.84
CA VAL A 65 2.91 22.22 -4.32
C VAL A 65 3.86 21.93 -5.47
N ALA A 66 4.70 20.89 -5.36
CA ALA A 66 5.58 20.48 -6.45
C ALA A 66 4.78 20.09 -7.71
N PHE A 67 3.72 19.30 -7.59
CA PHE A 67 2.85 18.95 -8.74
C PHE A 67 2.17 20.17 -9.37
N VAL A 68 1.70 21.13 -8.56
CA VAL A 68 1.14 22.38 -9.07
C VAL A 68 2.20 23.17 -9.83
N ILE A 69 3.40 23.32 -9.26
CA ILE A 69 4.53 23.99 -9.93
C ILE A 69 4.83 23.29 -11.26
N THR A 70 4.99 21.97 -11.27
CA THR A 70 5.24 21.20 -12.50
C THR A 70 4.12 21.37 -13.53
N THR A 71 2.85 21.41 -13.10
CA THR A 71 1.71 21.64 -14.00
C THR A 71 1.78 23.02 -14.64
N VAL A 72 2.06 24.06 -13.85
CA VAL A 72 2.22 25.42 -14.35
C VAL A 72 3.40 25.51 -15.33
N PHE A 73 4.54 24.89 -15.00
CA PHE A 73 5.69 24.82 -15.91
C PHE A 73 5.39 24.02 -17.19
N SER A 74 4.58 22.97 -17.14
CA SER A 74 4.24 22.17 -18.34
C SER A 74 3.51 22.99 -19.40
N VAL A 75 2.77 24.04 -19.02
CA VAL A 75 2.10 24.94 -19.98
C VAL A 75 3.11 25.60 -20.92
N LEU A 76 4.33 25.88 -20.45
CA LEU A 76 5.40 26.46 -21.29
C LEU A 76 5.81 25.52 -22.44
N PHE A 77 5.61 24.21 -22.28
CA PHE A 77 5.97 23.21 -23.29
C PHE A 77 4.79 22.79 -24.17
N ILE A 78 3.56 23.12 -23.78
CA ILE A 78 2.33 22.80 -24.54
C ILE A 78 1.96 23.93 -25.50
N LEU A 79 2.39 25.16 -25.23
CA LEU A 79 2.12 26.33 -26.07
C LEU A 79 3.06 26.39 -27.28
N PRO A 80 2.56 26.22 -28.53
CA PRO A 80 3.32 26.64 -29.69
C PRO A 80 3.53 28.17 -29.59
N ASP A 81 4.79 28.60 -29.78
CA ASP A 81 5.24 29.99 -29.95
C ASP A 81 5.30 30.90 -28.72
N PHE A 82 5.31 30.37 -27.48
CA PHE A 82 5.33 31.20 -26.25
C PHE A 82 4.33 32.37 -26.31
N SER A 83 3.19 32.12 -26.96
CA SER A 83 2.16 33.13 -27.24
C SER A 83 1.72 33.81 -25.94
N ARG A 84 1.62 35.15 -25.94
CA ARG A 84 1.10 35.94 -24.80
C ARG A 84 -0.42 35.79 -24.59
N ARG A 85 -1.03 34.69 -25.03
CA ARG A 85 -2.45 34.42 -24.78
C ARG A 85 -2.65 34.11 -23.31
N SER A 86 -3.55 34.86 -22.67
CA SER A 86 -4.06 34.51 -21.35
C SER A 86 -4.83 33.19 -21.43
N MET A 87 -4.41 32.20 -20.65
CA MET A 87 -5.15 30.95 -20.50
C MET A 87 -6.08 31.02 -19.29
N PRO A 88 -7.34 30.56 -19.42
CA PRO A 88 -8.20 30.36 -18.26
C PRO A 88 -7.57 29.38 -17.27
N LEU A 89 -7.71 29.61 -15.96
CA LEU A 89 -7.19 28.69 -14.93
C LEU A 89 -7.69 27.25 -15.07
N VAL A 90 -8.85 27.07 -15.72
CA VAL A 90 -9.45 25.76 -16.00
C VAL A 90 -8.56 24.89 -16.91
N THR A 91 -7.73 25.48 -17.78
CA THR A 91 -6.85 24.72 -18.68
C THR A 91 -5.74 23.99 -17.91
N LEU A 92 -5.32 24.50 -16.75
CA LEU A 92 -4.39 23.80 -15.86
C LEU A 92 -4.98 22.48 -15.35
N GLY A 93 -6.29 22.46 -15.06
CA GLY A 93 -6.99 21.24 -14.68
C GLY A 93 -7.07 20.24 -15.81
N GLN A 94 -7.25 20.69 -17.06
CA GLN A 94 -7.33 19.81 -18.24
C GLN A 94 -6.05 19.03 -18.51
N ALA A 95 -4.89 19.51 -18.03
CA ALA A 95 -3.64 18.73 -18.08
C ALA A 95 -3.76 17.38 -17.34
N TRP A 96 -4.64 17.29 -16.36
CA TRP A 96 -4.89 16.09 -15.55
C TRP A 96 -6.04 15.21 -16.08
N ASP A 97 -6.77 15.69 -17.10
CA ASP A 97 -7.84 14.94 -17.78
C ASP A 97 -7.28 14.15 -18.98
N HIS A 98 -6.35 13.23 -18.71
CA HIS A 98 -5.69 12.41 -19.72
C HIS A 98 -5.64 10.92 -19.35
N TRP A 99 -5.48 10.10 -20.39
CA TRP A 99 -5.34 8.64 -20.31
C TRP A 99 -6.50 7.97 -19.54
N ASP A 100 -6.20 7.18 -18.51
CA ASP A 100 -7.21 6.39 -17.78
C ASP A 100 -8.19 7.22 -16.97
N THR A 101 -7.86 8.49 -16.64
CA THR A 101 -8.79 9.44 -16.03
C THR A 101 -10.08 9.49 -16.85
N LYS A 102 -9.98 9.62 -18.17
CA LYS A 102 -11.14 9.69 -19.07
C LYS A 102 -12.03 8.45 -18.95
N GLY A 103 -11.43 7.27 -18.82
CA GLY A 103 -12.14 6.02 -18.62
C GLY A 103 -12.94 6.02 -17.33
N TYR A 104 -12.29 6.32 -16.20
CA TYR A 104 -12.94 6.34 -14.90
C TYR A 104 -14.06 7.39 -14.79
N LEU A 105 -13.82 8.60 -15.33
CA LEU A 105 -14.81 9.67 -15.36
C LEU A 105 -16.00 9.31 -16.26
N ALA A 106 -15.75 8.73 -17.43
CA ALA A 106 -16.82 8.33 -18.35
C ALA A 106 -17.72 7.24 -17.74
N ILE A 107 -17.16 6.30 -16.98
CA ILE A 107 -17.93 5.28 -16.25
C ILE A 107 -18.72 5.91 -15.10
N ALA A 108 -18.15 6.88 -14.39
CA ALA A 108 -18.87 7.57 -13.32
C ALA A 108 -20.11 8.33 -13.85
N MET A 109 -20.00 8.94 -15.03
CA MET A 109 -21.08 9.71 -15.66
C MET A 109 -22.11 8.84 -16.37
N HIS A 110 -21.67 7.88 -17.19
CA HIS A 110 -22.54 7.14 -18.13
C HIS A 110 -22.69 5.64 -17.79
N GLY A 111 -21.93 5.15 -16.81
CA GLY A 111 -21.83 3.72 -16.51
C GLY A 111 -21.03 2.95 -17.56
N TYR A 112 -21.19 1.62 -17.55
CA TYR A 112 -20.60 0.71 -18.54
C TYR A 112 -21.51 0.64 -19.79
N ASP A 113 -21.42 1.67 -20.62
CA ASP A 113 -22.10 1.82 -21.91
C ASP A 113 -21.33 1.14 -23.07
N THR A 114 -19.99 1.08 -23.00
CA THR A 114 -19.13 0.50 -24.03
C THR A 114 -18.27 -0.64 -23.48
N LEU A 115 -17.94 -1.60 -24.35
CA LEU A 115 -17.16 -2.79 -23.99
C LEU A 115 -15.75 -2.47 -23.43
N PRO A 116 -14.97 -1.52 -23.99
CA PRO A 116 -13.63 -1.23 -23.47
C PRO A 116 -13.62 -0.76 -22.01
N LYS A 117 -14.70 -0.11 -21.55
CA LYS A 117 -14.80 0.42 -20.19
C LYS A 117 -14.80 -0.68 -19.14
N ILE A 118 -15.18 -1.92 -19.50
CA ILE A 118 -15.19 -3.07 -18.58
C ILE A 118 -13.77 -3.41 -18.07
N GLY A 119 -12.72 -3.01 -18.78
CA GLY A 119 -11.34 -3.13 -18.31
C GLY A 119 -11.05 -2.35 -17.02
N PHE A 120 -11.87 -1.35 -16.70
CA PHE A 120 -11.79 -0.55 -15.48
C PHE A 120 -12.75 -1.09 -14.41
N PHE A 121 -12.18 -1.40 -13.25
CA PHE A 121 -12.91 -1.96 -12.13
C PHE A 121 -13.79 -0.89 -11.43
N PRO A 122 -14.93 -1.29 -10.84
CA PRO A 122 -16.06 -0.39 -10.61
C PRO A 122 -15.90 0.55 -9.40
N LEU A 123 -15.18 0.16 -8.34
CA LEU A 123 -15.27 0.86 -7.06
C LEU A 123 -14.86 2.32 -7.17
N TYR A 124 -13.77 2.62 -7.88
CA TYR A 124 -13.27 3.98 -8.01
C TYR A 124 -14.30 4.89 -8.70
N SER A 125 -14.83 4.48 -9.86
CA SER A 125 -15.88 5.23 -10.57
C SER A 125 -17.19 5.34 -9.79
N MET A 126 -17.55 4.33 -8.99
CA MET A 126 -18.72 4.39 -8.12
C MET A 126 -18.54 5.45 -7.01
N VAL A 127 -17.37 5.52 -6.39
CA VAL A 127 -17.07 6.55 -5.37
C VAL A 127 -17.06 7.94 -6.00
N ILE A 128 -16.50 8.10 -7.21
CA ILE A 128 -16.57 9.37 -7.97
C ILE A 128 -18.02 9.76 -8.19
N LYS A 129 -18.87 8.83 -8.64
CA LYS A 129 -20.29 9.09 -8.88
C LYS A 129 -21.01 9.59 -7.63
N CYS A 130 -20.69 9.07 -6.44
CA CYS A 130 -21.23 9.58 -5.18
C CYS A 130 -20.81 11.03 -4.91
N ILE A 131 -19.53 11.38 -5.12
CA ILE A 131 -19.03 12.76 -4.94
C ILE A 131 -19.60 13.71 -6.01
N LEU A 132 -19.85 13.20 -7.21
CA LEU A 132 -20.40 13.98 -8.31
C LEU A 132 -21.78 14.55 -7.99
N LEU A 133 -22.58 13.86 -7.16
CA LEU A 133 -23.87 14.36 -6.66
C LEU A 133 -23.76 15.69 -5.89
N LEU A 134 -22.58 16.01 -5.35
CA LEU A 134 -22.32 17.24 -4.62
C LEU A 134 -21.61 18.29 -5.49
N ILE A 135 -20.57 17.89 -6.20
CA ILE A 135 -19.61 18.82 -6.83
C ILE A 135 -19.95 19.13 -8.30
N HIS A 136 -20.74 18.28 -8.96
CA HIS A 136 -21.16 18.43 -10.37
C HIS A 136 -20.00 18.59 -11.39
N ASN A 137 -18.76 18.36 -10.97
CA ASN A 137 -17.58 18.35 -11.83
C ASN A 137 -16.86 16.99 -11.70
N PRO A 138 -16.79 16.19 -12.78
CA PRO A 138 -16.26 14.82 -12.72
C PRO A 138 -14.78 14.78 -12.42
N LEU A 139 -13.98 15.66 -13.04
CA LEU A 139 -12.53 15.71 -12.84
C LEU A 139 -12.18 16.10 -11.40
N LEU A 140 -12.86 17.12 -10.87
CA LEU A 140 -12.66 17.54 -9.48
C LEU A 140 -13.11 16.45 -8.50
N ALA A 141 -14.23 15.77 -8.77
CA ALA A 141 -14.67 14.64 -7.96
C ALA A 141 -13.63 13.50 -7.96
N GLY A 142 -13.11 13.12 -9.13
CA GLY A 142 -12.03 12.12 -9.26
C GLY A 142 -10.76 12.51 -8.51
N ALA A 143 -10.32 13.75 -8.67
CA ALA A 143 -9.17 14.29 -7.96
C ALA A 143 -9.39 14.23 -6.44
N ILE A 144 -10.55 14.66 -5.93
CA ILE A 144 -10.85 14.61 -4.49
C ILE A 144 -10.81 13.19 -3.95
N VAL A 145 -11.39 12.21 -4.65
CA VAL A 145 -11.32 10.80 -4.23
C VAL A 145 -9.86 10.35 -4.11
N SER A 146 -9.06 10.57 -5.15
CA SER A 146 -7.66 10.11 -5.18
C SER A 146 -6.80 10.82 -4.14
N ASN A 147 -6.97 12.12 -3.97
CA ASN A 147 -6.22 12.93 -3.01
C ASN A 147 -6.58 12.56 -1.57
N LEU A 148 -7.87 12.43 -1.25
CA LEU A 148 -8.30 12.03 0.09
C LEU A 148 -7.86 10.59 0.40
N ALA A 149 -8.01 9.68 -0.55
CA ALA A 149 -7.52 8.31 -0.39
C ALA A 149 -5.99 8.26 -0.23
N GLY A 150 -5.25 9.08 -0.99
CA GLY A 150 -3.80 9.22 -0.89
C GLY A 150 -3.37 9.75 0.48
N LEU A 151 -4.05 10.75 1.02
CA LEU A 151 -3.79 11.26 2.37
C LEU A 151 -4.04 10.19 3.44
N VAL A 152 -5.16 9.49 3.38
CA VAL A 152 -5.47 8.37 4.31
C VAL A 152 -4.44 7.26 4.18
N LEU A 153 -4.05 6.90 2.95
CA LEU A 153 -2.99 5.93 2.67
C LEU A 153 -1.70 6.30 3.41
N LEU A 154 -1.20 7.53 3.26
CA LEU A 154 0.06 7.93 3.90
C LEU A 154 -0.05 7.87 5.44
N VAL A 155 -1.20 8.28 6.00
CA VAL A 155 -1.45 8.26 7.45
C VAL A 155 -1.47 6.84 8.01
N VAL A 156 -2.22 5.94 7.37
CA VAL A 156 -2.30 4.55 7.81
C VAL A 156 -0.96 3.84 7.58
N LEU A 157 -0.26 4.12 6.48
CA LEU A 157 1.05 3.55 6.20
C LEU A 157 2.09 3.97 7.25
N TYR A 158 2.14 5.25 7.61
CA TYR A 158 3.00 5.72 8.68
C TYR A 158 2.71 4.97 9.98
N ARG A 159 1.42 4.84 10.35
CA ARG A 159 1.01 4.12 11.57
C ARG A 159 1.42 2.66 11.55
N LEU A 160 1.21 1.99 10.42
CA LEU A 160 1.59 0.59 10.22
C LEU A 160 3.10 0.38 10.39
N VAL A 161 3.92 1.21 9.73
CA VAL A 161 5.39 1.10 9.80
C VAL A 161 5.92 1.57 11.16
N GLN A 162 5.26 2.55 11.79
CA GLN A 162 5.63 3.02 13.11
C GLN A 162 5.46 1.93 14.16
N GLU A 163 4.37 1.15 14.09
CA GLU A 163 4.09 0.03 15.00
C GLU A 163 5.14 -1.09 14.86
N ASP A 164 5.60 -1.39 13.63
CA ASP A 164 6.56 -2.48 13.39
C ASP A 164 8.04 -2.05 13.52
N PHE A 165 8.38 -0.80 13.18
CA PHE A 165 9.77 -0.37 12.95
C PHE A 165 10.14 1.01 13.54
N GLY A 166 9.20 1.69 14.19
CA GLY A 166 9.42 3.00 14.83
C GLY A 166 9.31 4.21 13.90
N HIS A 167 9.30 5.39 14.51
CA HIS A 167 8.94 6.67 13.87
C HIS A 167 9.84 7.09 12.70
N VAL A 168 11.16 6.89 12.82
CA VAL A 168 12.13 7.34 11.80
C VAL A 168 11.93 6.58 10.49
N ARG A 169 11.72 5.27 10.58
CA ARG A 169 11.48 4.42 9.40
C ARG A 169 10.12 4.71 8.79
N ALA A 170 9.08 4.90 9.62
CA ALA A 170 7.75 5.30 9.15
C ALA A 170 7.75 6.59 8.33
N TYR A 171 8.44 7.62 8.83
CA TYR A 171 8.58 8.90 8.12
C TYR A 171 9.30 8.73 6.78
N ARG A 172 10.43 8.00 6.77
CA ARG A 172 11.18 7.73 5.53
C ARG A 172 10.36 6.94 4.51
N THR A 173 9.59 5.93 4.94
CA THR A 173 8.73 5.16 4.04
C THR A 173 7.71 6.05 3.33
N VAL A 174 7.02 6.92 4.08
CA VAL A 174 6.05 7.87 3.49
C VAL A 174 6.75 8.88 2.56
N LEU A 175 7.91 9.39 2.96
CA LEU A 175 8.70 10.30 2.14
C LEU A 175 9.11 9.66 0.81
N TYR A 176 9.64 8.43 0.84
CA TYR A 176 10.06 7.72 -0.36
C TYR A 176 8.88 7.36 -1.26
N LEU A 177 7.74 6.98 -0.69
CA LEU A 177 6.51 6.75 -1.47
C LEU A 177 6.05 8.04 -2.16
N SER A 178 6.16 9.18 -1.49
CA SER A 178 5.72 10.48 -2.01
C SER A 178 6.67 11.07 -3.05
N LEU A 179 7.96 10.74 -2.99
CA LEU A 179 9.00 11.19 -3.92
C LEU A 179 9.23 10.22 -5.09
N PHE A 180 8.60 9.04 -5.06
CA PHE A 180 8.71 8.07 -6.14
C PHE A 180 8.22 8.70 -7.46
N PRO A 181 8.90 8.51 -8.62
CA PRO A 181 8.51 9.17 -9.87
C PRO A 181 7.05 8.93 -10.28
N ALA A 182 6.48 7.76 -9.96
CA ALA A 182 5.08 7.45 -10.26
C ALA A 182 4.09 7.92 -9.16
N ALA A 183 4.55 8.66 -8.14
CA ALA A 183 3.69 9.16 -7.07
C ALA A 183 2.64 10.16 -7.56
N PHE A 184 2.80 10.75 -8.75
CA PHE A 184 1.77 11.62 -9.33
C PHE A 184 0.46 10.85 -9.60
N PHE A 185 0.49 9.52 -9.82
CA PHE A 185 -0.73 8.71 -9.90
C PHE A 185 -1.50 8.68 -8.57
N LEU A 186 -0.87 9.02 -7.45
CA LEU A 186 -1.55 9.17 -6.17
C LEU A 186 -2.37 10.47 -6.07
N ALA A 187 -2.02 11.47 -6.88
CA ALA A 187 -2.68 12.78 -6.92
C ALA A 187 -3.63 12.95 -8.12
N ALA A 188 -3.33 12.29 -9.25
CA ALA A 188 -4.19 12.27 -10.42
C ALA A 188 -5.52 11.54 -10.13
N ALA A 189 -6.54 11.78 -10.96
CA ALA A 189 -7.86 11.14 -10.88
C ALA A 189 -7.81 9.66 -11.33
N TYR A 190 -7.06 8.87 -10.57
CA TYR A 190 -6.70 7.48 -10.79
C TYR A 190 -7.11 6.61 -9.59
N SER A 191 -7.29 5.31 -9.86
CA SER A 191 -7.67 4.30 -8.86
C SER A 191 -6.59 3.97 -7.83
N GLU A 192 -5.33 4.33 -8.13
CA GLU A 192 -4.12 3.83 -7.52
C GLU A 192 -4.05 4.20 -6.03
N SER A 193 -4.39 5.46 -5.70
CA SER A 193 -4.44 5.94 -4.31
C SER A 193 -5.48 5.17 -3.49
N LEU A 194 -6.65 4.91 -4.08
CA LEU A 194 -7.74 4.19 -3.42
C LEU A 194 -7.38 2.71 -3.22
N PHE A 195 -6.83 2.07 -4.24
CA PHE A 195 -6.35 0.68 -4.17
C PHE A 195 -5.29 0.50 -3.08
N LEU A 196 -4.27 1.36 -3.06
CA LEU A 196 -3.20 1.29 -2.07
C LEU A 196 -3.72 1.61 -0.66
N CYS A 197 -4.61 2.61 -0.52
CA CYS A 197 -5.25 2.94 0.75
C CYS A 197 -5.97 1.73 1.35
N LEU A 198 -6.83 1.08 0.56
CA LEU A 198 -7.56 -0.13 0.97
C LEU A 198 -6.61 -1.30 1.27
N SER A 199 -5.55 -1.46 0.48
CA SER A 199 -4.54 -2.50 0.71
C SER A 199 -3.82 -2.30 2.04
N VAL A 200 -3.37 -1.07 2.34
CA VAL A 200 -2.69 -0.74 3.61
C VAL A 200 -3.66 -0.83 4.80
N LEU A 201 -4.92 -0.43 4.64
CA LEU A 201 -5.97 -0.64 5.66
C LEU A 201 -6.22 -2.13 5.93
N ALA A 202 -6.20 -2.97 4.90
CA ALA A 202 -6.31 -4.41 5.04
C ALA A 202 -5.10 -4.95 5.82
N PHE A 203 -3.86 -4.59 5.47
CA PHE A 203 -2.66 -4.95 6.22
C PHE A 203 -2.71 -4.50 7.69
N TYR A 204 -3.13 -3.26 7.92
CA TYR A 204 -3.29 -2.70 9.26
C TYR A 204 -4.31 -3.49 10.09
N SER A 205 -5.40 -3.92 9.47
CA SER A 205 -6.43 -4.75 10.12
C SER A 205 -5.93 -6.17 10.38
N LEU A 206 -5.17 -6.75 9.43
CA LEU A 206 -4.54 -8.07 9.57
C LEU A 206 -3.58 -8.11 10.75
N ARG A 207 -2.68 -7.13 10.87
CA ARG A 207 -1.72 -7.02 12.00
C ARG A 207 -2.39 -7.00 13.37
N ARG A 208 -3.62 -6.51 13.45
CA ARG A 208 -4.39 -6.37 14.70
C ARG A 208 -5.38 -7.52 14.93
N GLY A 209 -5.33 -8.57 14.12
CA GLY A 209 -6.24 -9.73 14.23
C GLY A 209 -7.69 -9.42 13.88
N ARG A 210 -7.97 -8.32 13.16
CA ARG A 210 -9.32 -7.90 12.77
C ARG A 210 -9.66 -8.49 11.40
N TRP A 211 -9.83 -9.81 11.35
CA TRP A 211 -9.95 -10.59 10.11
C TRP A 211 -11.11 -10.14 9.20
N TRP A 212 -12.27 -9.80 9.76
CA TRP A 212 -13.43 -9.35 8.97
C TRP A 212 -13.22 -7.99 8.33
N LEU A 213 -12.59 -7.05 9.04
CA LEU A 213 -12.23 -5.74 8.47
C LEU A 213 -11.13 -5.89 7.40
N ALA A 214 -10.16 -6.76 7.63
CA ALA A 214 -9.17 -7.10 6.61
C ALA A 214 -9.81 -7.69 5.35
N GLY A 215 -10.76 -8.61 5.50
CA GLY A 215 -11.53 -9.18 4.41
C GLY A 215 -12.37 -8.14 3.67
N LEU A 216 -13.03 -7.22 4.39
CA LEU A 216 -13.80 -6.12 3.81
C LEU A 216 -12.92 -5.17 2.99
N PHE A 217 -11.79 -4.71 3.55
CA PHE A 217 -10.86 -3.86 2.81
C PHE A 217 -10.23 -4.60 1.62
N GLY A 218 -9.96 -5.89 1.76
CA GLY A 218 -9.51 -6.75 0.66
C GLY A 218 -10.56 -6.90 -0.45
N PHE A 219 -11.83 -7.09 -0.10
CA PHE A 219 -12.97 -7.11 -1.03
C PHE A 219 -13.06 -5.78 -1.81
N LEU A 220 -13.01 -4.66 -1.10
CA LEU A 220 -13.03 -3.33 -1.72
C LEU A 220 -11.80 -3.11 -2.61
N ALA A 221 -10.60 -3.54 -2.18
CA ALA A 221 -9.39 -3.45 -3.00
C ALA A 221 -9.53 -4.27 -4.30
N CYS A 222 -10.10 -5.47 -4.24
CA CYS A 222 -10.39 -6.30 -5.41
C CYS A 222 -11.40 -5.64 -6.37
N LEU A 223 -12.32 -4.83 -5.86
CA LEU A 223 -13.24 -4.03 -6.69
C LEU A 223 -12.62 -2.75 -7.26
N THR A 224 -11.40 -2.38 -6.84
CA THR A 224 -10.64 -1.31 -7.52
C THR A 224 -9.75 -1.84 -8.62
N ARG A 225 -9.16 -3.04 -8.45
CA ARG A 225 -8.21 -3.67 -9.39
C ARG A 225 -8.15 -5.17 -9.16
N LEU A 226 -7.93 -5.94 -10.23
CA LEU A 226 -7.68 -7.39 -10.17
C LEU A 226 -6.49 -7.75 -9.26
N ALA A 227 -5.46 -6.89 -9.21
CA ALA A 227 -4.28 -7.08 -8.38
C ALA A 227 -4.59 -7.22 -6.88
N GLY A 228 -5.76 -6.77 -6.42
CA GLY A 228 -6.20 -6.97 -5.03
C GLY A 228 -6.27 -8.44 -4.61
N ILE A 229 -6.43 -9.38 -5.54
CA ILE A 229 -6.44 -10.81 -5.22
C ILE A 229 -5.12 -11.29 -4.60
N LEU A 230 -4.00 -10.62 -4.92
CA LEU A 230 -2.68 -10.94 -4.37
C LEU A 230 -2.63 -10.75 -2.85
N MET A 231 -3.56 -9.97 -2.28
CA MET A 231 -3.70 -9.81 -0.82
C MET A 231 -4.12 -11.10 -0.10
N LEU A 232 -4.57 -12.14 -0.81
CA LEU A 232 -4.80 -13.45 -0.20
C LEU A 232 -3.51 -14.04 0.38
N LEU A 233 -2.36 -13.85 -0.27
CA LEU A 233 -1.06 -14.36 0.22
C LEU A 233 -0.72 -13.79 1.60
N PRO A 234 -0.62 -12.46 1.80
CA PRO A 234 -0.35 -11.90 3.11
C PRO A 234 -1.48 -12.18 4.11
N PHE A 235 -2.74 -12.29 3.66
CA PHE A 235 -3.85 -12.67 4.53
C PHE A 235 -3.59 -14.05 5.17
N PHE A 236 -3.36 -15.07 4.35
CA PHE A 236 -3.13 -16.44 4.86
C PHE A 236 -1.83 -16.54 5.65
N TYR A 237 -0.76 -15.88 5.21
CA TYR A 237 0.50 -15.85 5.94
C TYR A 237 0.34 -15.26 7.34
N GLU A 238 -0.30 -14.09 7.44
CA GLU A 238 -0.48 -13.41 8.72
C GLU A 238 -1.46 -14.19 9.62
N TYR A 239 -2.49 -14.82 9.03
CA TYR A 239 -3.40 -15.72 9.74
C TYR A 239 -2.66 -16.90 10.37
N LEU A 240 -1.89 -17.64 9.59
CA LEU A 240 -1.10 -18.77 10.09
C LEU A 240 -0.07 -18.34 11.14
N ARG A 241 0.61 -17.21 10.91
CA ARG A 241 1.60 -16.65 11.83
C ARG A 241 0.99 -16.33 13.20
N GLN A 242 -0.18 -15.68 13.25
CA GLN A 242 -0.84 -15.33 14.52
C GLN A 242 -1.41 -16.56 15.24
N HIS A 243 -1.72 -17.63 14.50
CA HIS A 243 -2.16 -18.92 15.04
C HIS A 243 -1.01 -19.92 15.25
N HIS A 244 0.25 -19.46 15.30
CA HIS A 244 1.45 -20.27 15.51
C HIS A 244 1.56 -21.50 14.57
N PHE A 245 1.07 -21.37 13.34
CA PHE A 245 1.01 -22.46 12.34
C PHE A 245 0.28 -23.72 12.84
N SER A 246 -0.60 -23.60 13.83
CA SER A 246 -1.39 -24.70 14.36
C SER A 246 -2.73 -24.83 13.64
N ILE A 247 -2.93 -25.93 12.93
CA ILE A 247 -4.17 -26.23 12.18
C ILE A 247 -5.38 -26.32 13.13
N LYS A 248 -5.17 -26.72 14.38
CA LYS A 248 -6.23 -26.83 15.40
C LYS A 248 -6.73 -25.48 15.91
N ALA A 249 -5.96 -24.41 15.70
CA ALA A 249 -6.30 -23.06 16.14
C ALA A 249 -7.08 -22.26 15.07
N ILE A 250 -7.38 -22.86 13.90
CA ILE A 250 -8.14 -22.22 12.84
C ILE A 250 -9.58 -22.00 13.31
N ARG A 251 -10.02 -20.74 13.27
CA ARG A 251 -11.37 -20.30 13.61
C ARG A 251 -12.16 -19.96 12.36
N PHE A 252 -13.47 -19.76 12.52
CA PHE A 252 -14.37 -19.32 11.45
C PHE A 252 -13.96 -18.00 10.78
N ASP A 253 -13.14 -17.19 11.45
CA ASP A 253 -12.63 -15.93 10.92
C ASP A 253 -11.80 -16.07 9.64
N ILE A 254 -11.26 -17.27 9.35
CA ILE A 254 -10.59 -17.53 8.06
C ILE A 254 -11.54 -17.34 6.87
N LEU A 255 -12.85 -17.46 7.09
CA LEU A 255 -13.87 -17.28 6.06
C LEU A 255 -13.88 -15.85 5.52
N SER A 256 -13.38 -14.86 6.26
CA SER A 256 -13.27 -13.49 5.73
C SER A 256 -12.28 -13.39 4.57
N SER A 257 -11.38 -14.36 4.38
CA SER A 257 -10.53 -14.44 3.17
C SER A 257 -11.35 -14.61 1.89
N LEU A 258 -12.53 -15.25 1.95
CA LEU A 258 -13.43 -15.41 0.80
C LEU A 258 -14.02 -14.08 0.33
N LEU A 259 -14.01 -13.04 1.17
CA LEU A 259 -14.44 -11.71 0.74
C LEU A 259 -13.53 -11.16 -0.38
N LEU A 260 -12.24 -11.49 -0.41
CA LEU A 260 -11.33 -11.03 -1.48
C LEU A 260 -11.78 -11.54 -2.87
N PRO A 261 -11.88 -12.86 -3.12
CA PRO A 261 -12.38 -13.37 -4.41
C PRO A 261 -13.86 -13.00 -4.63
N ALA A 262 -14.66 -12.82 -3.59
CA ALA A 262 -16.04 -12.34 -3.74
C ALA A 262 -16.10 -10.94 -4.36
N GLY A 263 -15.09 -10.07 -4.16
CA GLY A 263 -15.03 -8.76 -4.80
C GLY A 263 -14.90 -8.87 -6.31
N ILE A 264 -13.98 -9.70 -6.80
CA ILE A 264 -13.86 -9.99 -8.24
C ILE A 264 -15.11 -10.73 -8.75
N GLY A 265 -15.62 -11.69 -7.97
CA GLY A 265 -16.83 -12.43 -8.30
C GLY A 265 -18.06 -11.53 -8.47
N LEU A 266 -18.20 -10.49 -7.65
CA LEU A 266 -19.27 -9.50 -7.79
C LEU A 266 -19.18 -8.73 -9.11
N PHE A 267 -17.97 -8.33 -9.51
CA PHE A 267 -17.77 -7.66 -10.80
C PHE A 267 -17.94 -8.62 -11.98
N ALA A 268 -17.49 -9.86 -11.86
CA ALA A 268 -17.72 -10.92 -12.84
C ALA A 268 -19.22 -11.21 -13.02
N LEU A 269 -19.99 -11.22 -11.94
CA LEU A 269 -21.44 -11.38 -11.96
C LEU A 269 -22.13 -10.20 -12.68
N TYR A 270 -21.67 -8.98 -12.42
CA TYR A 270 -22.12 -7.80 -13.16
C TYR A 270 -21.84 -7.94 -14.66
N CYS A 271 -20.63 -8.40 -15.03
CA CYS A 271 -20.25 -8.64 -16.42
C CYS A 271 -21.14 -9.71 -17.07
N TYR A 272 -21.45 -10.79 -16.34
CA TYR A 272 -22.34 -11.84 -16.80
C TYR A 272 -23.75 -11.30 -17.12
N PHE A 273 -24.37 -10.55 -16.21
CA PHE A 273 -25.71 -10.02 -16.45
C PHE A 273 -25.77 -8.95 -17.55
N ARG A 274 -24.70 -8.16 -17.71
CA ARG A 274 -24.69 -7.05 -18.67
C ARG A 274 -24.21 -7.45 -20.07
N PHE A 275 -23.24 -8.36 -20.15
CA PHE A 275 -22.53 -8.71 -21.38
C PHE A 275 -22.57 -10.21 -21.71
N SER A 276 -23.24 -11.03 -20.89
CA SER A 276 -23.30 -12.51 -21.03
C SER A 276 -21.95 -13.22 -20.97
N ASP A 277 -20.91 -12.53 -20.47
CA ASP A 277 -19.55 -13.07 -20.31
C ASP A 277 -19.02 -12.70 -18.91
N PRO A 278 -18.78 -13.68 -18.01
CA PRO A 278 -18.29 -13.41 -16.66
C PRO A 278 -16.83 -12.93 -16.64
N LEU A 279 -16.05 -13.20 -17.68
CA LEU A 279 -14.64 -12.84 -17.80
C LEU A 279 -14.41 -11.70 -18.80
N ALA A 280 -15.46 -10.96 -19.14
CA ALA A 280 -15.39 -9.84 -20.08
C ALA A 280 -14.26 -8.85 -19.76
N PHE A 281 -14.00 -8.58 -18.46
CA PHE A 281 -12.91 -7.70 -18.03
C PHE A 281 -11.52 -8.22 -18.44
N ALA A 282 -11.29 -9.54 -18.39
CA ALA A 282 -10.03 -10.15 -18.77
C ALA A 282 -9.88 -10.18 -20.30
N HIS A 283 -10.94 -10.53 -21.03
CA HIS A 283 -10.93 -10.53 -22.49
C HIS A 283 -10.71 -9.13 -23.06
N VAL A 284 -11.33 -8.11 -22.45
CA VAL A 284 -11.13 -6.70 -22.84
C VAL A 284 -9.70 -6.24 -22.57
N GLN A 285 -9.10 -6.61 -21.43
CA GLN A 285 -7.70 -6.32 -21.15
C GLN A 285 -6.75 -6.97 -22.16
N GLN A 286 -7.04 -8.21 -22.59
CA GLN A 286 -6.25 -8.87 -23.62
C GLN A 286 -6.44 -8.23 -25.00
N ALA A 287 -7.68 -7.91 -25.39
CA ALA A 287 -8.00 -7.42 -26.73
C ALA A 287 -7.56 -5.96 -26.96
N PHE A 288 -7.71 -5.09 -25.97
CA PHE A 288 -7.45 -3.65 -26.12
C PHE A 288 -6.10 -3.20 -25.55
N TRP A 289 -5.58 -3.88 -24.52
CA TRP A 289 -4.30 -3.54 -23.89
C TRP A 289 -3.21 -4.61 -24.10
N GLY A 290 -3.52 -5.71 -24.78
CA GLY A 290 -2.55 -6.77 -25.08
C GLY A 290 -2.04 -7.52 -23.84
N HIS A 291 -2.72 -7.39 -22.69
CA HIS A 291 -2.29 -8.06 -21.47
C HIS A 291 -2.44 -9.58 -21.63
N GLN A 292 -1.32 -10.30 -21.51
CA GLN A 292 -1.28 -11.75 -21.51
C GLN A 292 -0.64 -12.27 -20.23
N LEU A 293 -1.21 -13.34 -19.68
CA LEU A 293 -0.64 -14.05 -18.54
C LEU A 293 0.55 -14.89 -19.04
N HIS A 294 1.76 -14.45 -18.70
CA HIS A 294 2.98 -15.21 -18.95
C HIS A 294 3.57 -15.69 -17.63
N VAL A 295 4.13 -16.91 -17.66
CA VAL A 295 4.91 -17.44 -16.53
C VAL A 295 6.18 -16.61 -16.33
N PRO A 296 6.62 -16.37 -15.07
CA PRO A 296 7.91 -15.75 -14.81
C PRO A 296 9.02 -16.51 -15.54
N GLY A 297 9.85 -15.82 -16.33
CA GLY A 297 10.89 -16.47 -17.16
C GLY A 297 10.52 -16.63 -18.63
N TYR A 298 9.24 -16.57 -19.00
CA TYR A 298 8.80 -16.79 -20.39
C TYR A 298 9.48 -15.83 -21.37
N LEU A 299 9.56 -14.54 -21.03
CA LEU A 299 10.25 -13.52 -21.84
C LEU A 299 11.76 -13.81 -22.01
N PHE A 300 12.43 -14.39 -21.01
CA PHE A 300 13.85 -14.76 -21.15
C PHE A 300 14.05 -15.93 -22.13
N CYS A 301 13.05 -16.79 -22.29
CA CYS A 301 13.10 -17.94 -23.20
C CYS A 301 12.56 -17.65 -24.61
N THR A 302 11.71 -16.64 -24.76
CA THR A 302 10.99 -16.36 -26.03
C THR A 302 11.31 -15.03 -26.68
N VAL A 303 12.14 -14.17 -26.07
CA VAL A 303 12.69 -13.03 -26.79
C VAL A 303 13.84 -13.53 -27.68
N PRO A 304 13.66 -13.68 -29.01
CA PRO A 304 14.82 -13.72 -29.89
C PRO A 304 15.59 -12.42 -29.65
N VAL A 305 16.90 -12.55 -29.43
CA VAL A 305 17.85 -11.43 -29.34
C VAL A 305 17.39 -10.32 -30.28
N PHE A 306 17.04 -9.18 -29.68
CA PHE A 306 16.53 -7.95 -30.29
C PHE A 306 16.92 -7.83 -31.78
N SER A 307 16.06 -8.33 -32.68
CA SER A 307 16.26 -8.14 -34.11
C SER A 307 15.78 -6.73 -34.42
N ALA A 308 16.74 -5.84 -34.64
CA ALA A 308 16.58 -4.43 -34.98
C ALA A 308 15.84 -4.24 -36.32
N SER A 309 14.52 -4.47 -36.35
CA SER A 309 13.73 -4.36 -37.58
C SER A 309 12.36 -3.68 -37.43
N LYS A 310 12.04 -3.08 -36.28
CA LYS A 310 10.85 -2.22 -36.16
C LYS A 310 11.22 -0.87 -35.54
N PRO A 311 11.22 0.24 -36.31
CA PRO A 311 11.49 1.55 -35.75
C PRO A 311 10.37 1.96 -34.80
N PHE A 312 10.77 2.41 -33.63
CA PHE A 312 9.95 2.79 -32.48
C PHE A 312 9.22 4.15 -32.65
N VAL A 313 8.94 4.58 -33.89
CA VAL A 313 8.61 5.99 -34.21
C VAL A 313 7.22 6.16 -34.83
N THR A 314 6.22 5.38 -34.46
CA THR A 314 4.86 5.62 -34.98
C THR A 314 3.77 5.29 -33.98
N ALA A 315 3.80 5.96 -32.82
CA ALA A 315 2.67 6.03 -31.89
C ALA A 315 2.74 7.31 -31.05
N LEU A 316 3.04 8.44 -31.70
CA LEU A 316 3.01 9.77 -31.12
C LEU A 316 2.53 10.77 -32.18
N ILE A 317 1.29 10.56 -32.63
CA ILE A 317 0.38 11.58 -33.18
C ILE A 317 -1.01 11.21 -32.67
#